data_AF-C6XIY6-F1
#
_entry.id   AF-C6XIY6-F1
#
_cell.length_a   1.000
_cell.length_b   1.000
_cell.length_c   1.000
_cell.angle_alpha   90.00
_cell.angle_beta   90.00
_cell.angle_gamma   90.00
#
_symmetry.space_group_name_H-M   'P 1'
#
loop_
_entity.id
_entity.type
_entity.pdbx_description
1 polymer ?
#
loop_
_entity_poly.entity_id
_entity_poly.type
_entity_poly.pdbx_seq_one_letter_code
_entity_poly.pdbx_strand_id
1 'polypeptide(L)' 'MNQPNKFQFDPVQEGFVGVAMGALLGFMLFLFNIISPPAILGVAAGVGIGSWLNARRRKNQDK' A
#
# COMPACT_ATOMS: atom_id res chain seq x y z
N MET A 1 -28.31 -0.68 -14.38
CA MET A 1 -26.86 -0.92 -14.55
C MET A 1 -26.30 -1.27 -13.18
N ASN A 2 -26.04 -2.55 -12.92
CA ASN A 2 -25.40 -2.99 -11.68
C ASN A 2 -24.00 -2.38 -11.63
N GLN A 3 -23.81 -1.33 -10.85
CA GLN A 3 -22.48 -0.88 -10.49
C GLN A 3 -21.83 -2.06 -9.76
N PRO A 4 -20.67 -2.56 -10.20
CA PRO A 4 -19.99 -3.60 -9.44
C PRO A 4 -19.77 -3.03 -8.04
N ASN A 5 -20.18 -3.78 -7.01
CA ASN A 5 -19.80 -3.51 -5.63
C ASN A 5 -18.27 -3.38 -5.61
N LYS A 6 -17.76 -2.15 -5.76
CA LYS A 6 -16.35 -1.87 -5.56
C LYS A 6 -16.13 -2.23 -4.11
N PHE A 7 -15.45 -3.33 -3.85
CA PHE A 7 -14.99 -3.70 -2.53
C PHE A 7 -14.11 -2.57 -2.02
N GLN A 8 -14.74 -1.59 -1.36
CA GLN A 8 -14.08 -0.43 -0.81
C GLN A 8 -13.58 -0.88 0.55
N PHE A 9 -12.34 -1.36 0.56
CA PHE A 9 -11.65 -1.70 1.79
C PHE A 9 -11.54 -0.45 2.66
N ASP A 10 -11.62 -0.62 3.98
CA ASP A 10 -11.38 0.50 4.89
C ASP A 10 -9.97 1.04 4.62
N PRO A 11 -9.75 2.37 4.61
CA PRO A 11 -8.43 2.96 4.46
C PRO A 11 -7.34 2.27 5.29
N VAL A 12 -7.65 1.87 6.52
CA VAL A 12 -6.70 1.16 7.39
C VAL A 12 -6.31 -0.21 6.80
N GLN A 13 -7.28 -0.96 6.28
CA GLN A 13 -7.03 -2.25 5.64
C GLN A 13 -6.20 -2.09 4.36
N GLU A 14 -6.50 -1.09 3.54
CA GLU A 14 -5.67 -0.78 2.37
C GLU A 14 -4.24 -0.37 2.75
N GLY A 15 -4.07 0.33 3.87
CA GLY A 15 -2.77 0.66 4.43
C GLY A 15 -1.95 -0.59 4.79
N PHE A 16 -2.55 -1.56 5.49
CA PHE A 16 -1.89 -2.83 5.83
C PHE A 16 -1.53 -3.64 4.60
N VAL A 17 -2.42 -3.72 3.60
CA VAL A 17 -2.13 -4.35 2.31
C VAL A 17 -0.96 -3.63 1.62
N GLY A 18 -0.93 -2.30 1.68
CA GLY A 18 0.18 -1.50 1.17
C GLY A 18 1.51 -1.81 1.86
N VAL A 19 1.53 -1.97 3.19
CA VAL A 19 2.74 -2.36 3.94
C VAL A 19 3.22 -3.74 3.52
N ALA A 20 2.32 -4.72 3.42
CA ALA A 20 2.66 -6.08 3.01
C ALA A 20 3.24 -6.12 1.58
N MET A 21 2.61 -5.41 0.65
CA MET A 21 3.10 -5.28 -0.73
C MET A 21 4.43 -4.53 -0.81
N GLY A 22 4.60 -3.47 0.00
CA GLY A 22 5.85 -2.73 0.08
C GLY A 22 7.00 -3.55 0.67
N ALA A 23 6.73 -4.41 1.66
CA ALA A 23 7.72 -5.34 2.19
C ALA A 23 8.12 -6.39 1.13
N LEU A 24 7.16 -6.92 0.37
CA LEU A 24 7.43 -7.86 -0.71
C LEU A 24 8.27 -7.21 -1.83
N LEU A 25 7.92 -5.99 -2.23
CA LEU A 25 8.70 -5.19 -3.19
C LEU A 25 10.11 -4.89 -2.67
N GLY A 26 10.22 -4.46 -1.41
CA GLY A 26 11.52 -4.21 -0.77
C GLY A 26 12.39 -5.47 -0.73
N PHE A 27 11.81 -6.62 -0.41
CA PHE A 27 12.53 -7.89 -0.43
C PHE A 27 13.02 -8.26 -1.84
N MET A 28 12.19 -8.07 -2.87
CA MET A 28 12.63 -8.27 -4.25
C MET A 28 13.78 -7.33 -4.64
N LEU A 29 13.69 -6.04 -4.30
CA LEU A 29 14.76 -5.07 -4.54
C LEU A 29 16.06 -5.43 -3.80
N PHE A 30 15.96 -6.00 -2.61
CA PHE A 30 17.10 -6.53 -1.88
C PHE A 30 17.73 -7.74 -2.60
N LEU A 31 16.93 -8.69 -3.11
CA LEU A 31 17.45 -9.82 -3.91
C LEU A 31 18.21 -9.36 -5.16
N PHE A 32 17.80 -8.24 -5.75
CA PHE A 32 18.52 -7.62 -6.87
C PHE A 32 19.71 -6.74 -6.47
N ASN A 33 20.09 -6.72 -5.18
CA ASN A 33 21.15 -5.86 -4.63
C ASN A 33 20.95 -4.35 -4.90
N ILE A 34 19.71 -3.90 -5.09
CA ILE A 34 19.39 -2.48 -5.35
C ILE A 34 19.34 -1.69 -4.04
N ILE A 35 18.87 -2.32 -2.97
CA ILE A 35 18.69 -1.68 -1.65
C ILE A 35 19.30 -2.53 -0.53
N SER A 36 19.61 -1.91 0.61
CA SER A 36 20.06 -2.59 1.81
C SER A 36 18.89 -3.19 2.61
N PRO A 37 19.11 -4.25 3.43
CA PRO A 37 18.04 -4.85 4.24
C PRO A 37 17.24 -3.85 5.11
N PRO A 38 17.87 -2.86 5.78
CA PRO A 38 17.13 -1.86 6.54
C PRO A 38 16.21 -0.99 5.67
N ALA A 39 16.54 -0.78 4.39
CA ALA A 39 15.74 0.04 3.48
C ALA A 39 14.39 -0.60 3.14
N ILE A 40 14.23 -1.92 3.32
CA ILE A 40 12.95 -2.63 3.16
C ILE A 40 11.87 -2.02 4.06
N LEU A 41 12.24 -1.63 5.29
CA LEU A 41 11.30 -0.98 6.23
C LEU A 41 10.80 0.35 5.68
N GLY A 42 11.67 1.13 5.04
CA GLY A 42 11.33 2.39 4.39
C GLY A 42 10.37 2.18 3.22
N VAL A 43 10.62 1.18 2.37
CA VAL A 43 9.73 0.83 1.25
C VAL A 43 8.36 0.37 1.76
N ALA A 44 8.33 -0.53 2.75
CA ALA A 44 7.09 -1.02 3.34
C ALA A 44 6.26 0.11 3.96
N ALA A 45 6.88 0.99 4.75
CA ALA A 45 6.22 2.14 5.34
C ALA A 45 5.74 3.14 4.28
N GLY A 46 6.56 3.44 3.27
CA GLY A 46 6.21 4.37 2.19
C GLY A 46 5.02 3.91 1.37
N VAL A 47 5.00 2.64 0.95
CA VAL A 47 3.88 2.05 0.21
C VAL A 47 2.62 1.97 1.08
N GLY A 48 2.76 1.58 2.36
CA GLY A 48 1.65 1.54 3.31
C GLY A 48 0.98 2.90 3.53
N ILE A 49 1.78 3.93 3.83
CA ILE A 49 1.29 5.30 4.03
C ILE A 49 0.67 5.84 2.72
N GLY A 50 1.32 5.61 1.57
CA GLY A 50 0.80 6.02 0.27
C GLY A 50 -0.55 5.38 -0.05
N SER A 51 -0.68 4.08 0.20
CA SER A 51 -1.93 3.31 0.05
C SER A 51 -3.03 3.86 0.96
N TRP A 52 -2.74 4.05 2.24
CA TRP A 52 -3.68 4.62 3.22
C TRP A 52 -4.16 6.02 2.83
N LEU A 53 -3.25 6.91 2.43
CA LEU A 53 -3.58 8.26 2.00
C LEU A 53 -4.45 8.26 0.74
N ASN A 54 -4.16 7.37 -0.21
CA ASN A 54 -4.94 7.22 -1.43
C ASN A 54 -6.37 6.72 -1.12
N ALA A 55 -6.49 5.71 -0.27
CA ALA A 55 -7.77 5.18 0.22
C ALA A 55 -8.59 6.26 0.94
N ARG A 56 -7.93 7.05 1.80
CA ARG A 56 -8.55 8.16 2.53
C ARG A 56 -9.06 9.25 1.59
N ARG A 57 -8.32 9.57 0.52
CA ARG A 57 -8.76 10.53 -0.49
C ARG A 57 -10.00 10.04 -1.24
N ARG A 58 -10.03 8.78 -1.66
CA ARG A 58 -11.21 8.18 -2.32
C ARG A 58 -12.45 8.23 -1.42
N LYS A 59 -12.30 7.85 -0.14
CA LYS A 59 -13.37 7.92 0.85
C LYS A 59 -13.92 9.34 1.06
N ASN A 60 -13.09 10.37 0.88
CA ASN A 60 -13.49 11.77 1.02
C ASN A 60 -14.07 12.38 -0.27
N GLN A 61 -13.81 11.78 -1.44
CA GLN A 61 -14.34 12.21 -2.73
C GLN A 61 -15.68 11.55 -3.10
N ASP A 62 -16.01 10.43 -2.45
CA ASP A 62 -17.34 9.79 -2.52
C ASP A 62 -18.37 10.42 -1.54
N LYS A 63 -18.04 11.55 -0.91
CA LYS A 63 -18.96 12.39 -0.11
C LYS A 63 -19.28 13.68 -0.85
#